data_AF-A0A2A5T017-F1
#
_entry.id   AF-A0A2A5T017-F1
#
_cell.length_a   1.000
_cell.length_b   1.000
_cell.length_c   1.000
_cell.angle_alpha   90.00
_cell.angle_beta   90.00
_cell.angle_gamma   90.00
#
_symmetry.space_group_name_H-M   'P 1'
#
loop_
_entity.id
_entity.type
_entity.pdbx_description
1 polymer ?
#
loop_
_entity_poly.entity_id
_entity_poly.type
_entity_poly.pdbx_seq_one_letter_code
_entity_poly.pdbx_strand_id
1 'polypeptide(L)' 'MIELTTPTQHIERENLILRTRLKRLNWKTIGYSKSTEIYDKVINTFIEREYYL' A
#
# COMPACT_ATOMS: atom_id res chain seq x y z
N MET A 1 5.84 32.63 11.80
CA MET A 1 6.25 31.32 11.29
C MET A 1 5.56 30.26 12.12
N ILE A 2 4.35 29.88 11.73
CA ILE A 2 3.67 28.71 12.27
C ILE A 2 3.68 27.72 11.12
N GLU A 3 4.50 26.68 11.21
CA GLU A 3 4.42 25.53 10.30
C GLU A 3 3.12 24.80 10.60
N LEU A 4 2.03 25.27 9.99
CA LEU A 4 0.85 24.44 9.80
C LEU A 4 1.23 23.40 8.75
N THR A 5 1.80 22.28 9.18
CA THR A 5 1.76 21.05 8.38
C THR A 5 0.29 20.78 8.10
N THR A 6 -0.17 21.18 6.93
CA THR A 6 -1.58 21.10 6.56
C THR A 6 -1.98 19.63 6.56
N PRO A 7 -3.19 19.28 7.04
CA PRO A 7 -3.68 17.89 7.04
C PRO A 7 -3.51 17.20 5.68
N THR A 8 -3.57 18.00 4.61
CA THR A 8 -3.31 17.63 3.23
C THR A 8 -1.92 17.05 3.00
N GLN A 9 -0.85 17.65 3.53
CA GLN A 9 0.52 17.17 3.35
C GLN A 9 0.76 15.81 4.01
N HIS A 10 0.10 15.57 5.15
CA HIS A 10 0.15 14.28 5.83
C HIS A 10 -0.51 13.20 4.97
N ILE A 11 -1.72 13.46 4.49
CA ILE A 11 -2.49 12.55 3.61
C ILE A 11 -1.72 12.27 2.31
N GLU A 12 -1.08 13.28 1.71
CA GLU A 12 -0.25 13.12 0.52
C GLU A 12 0.95 12.20 0.76
N ARG A 13 1.63 12.33 1.92
CA ARG A 13 2.74 11.45 2.29
C ARG A 13 2.28 10.01 2.51
N GLU A 14 1.15 9.81 3.20
CA GLU A 14 0.59 8.47 3.41
C GLU A 14 0.23 7.81 2.08
N ASN A 15 -0.43 8.53 1.18
CA ASN A 15 -0.75 8.04 -0.16
C ASN A 15 0.50 7.68 -0.99
N LEU A 16 1.58 8.47 -0.87
CA LEU A 16 2.84 8.17 -1.54
C LEU A 16 3.49 6.88 -1.01
N ILE A 17 3.46 6.68 0.32
CA ILE A 17 3.96 5.48 0.98
C ILE A 17 3.15 4.25 0.56
N LEU A 18 1.82 4.34 0.60
CA LEU A 18 0.90 3.27 0.19
C LEU A 18 1.13 2.87 -1.27
N ARG A 19 1.25 3.84 -2.18
CA ARG A 19 1.53 3.60 -3.60
C ARG A 19 2.87 2.88 -3.82
N THR A 20 3.89 3.22 -3.04
CA THR A 20 5.20 2.58 -3.11
C THR A 20 5.17 1.14 -2.59
N ARG A 21 4.43 0.89 -1.50
CA ARG A 21 4.25 -0.46 -0.93
C ARG A 21 3.45 -1.36 -1.87
N LEU A 22 2.37 -0.86 -2.46
CA LEU A 22 1.59 -1.58 -3.47
C LEU A 22 2.42 -1.93 -4.71
N LYS A 23 3.26 -1.01 -5.21
CA LYS A 23 4.18 -1.32 -6.33
C LYS A 23 5.19 -2.40 -5.97
N ARG A 24 5.74 -2.39 -4.74
CA ARG A 24 6.64 -3.44 -4.25
C ARG A 24 5.95 -4.79 -4.11
N LEU A 25 4.71 -4.80 -3.61
CA LEU A 25 3.89 -6.00 -3.52
C LEU A 25 3.63 -6.56 -4.92
N ASN A 26 3.24 -5.70 -5.86
CA ASN A 26 3.02 -6.07 -7.26
C ASN A 26 4.30 -6.71 -7.85
N TRP A 27 5.46 -6.08 -7.66
CA TRP A 27 6.73 -6.61 -8.15
C TRP A 27 7.12 -7.96 -7.52
N LYS A 28 6.91 -8.15 -6.21
CA LYS A 28 7.28 -9.39 -5.51
C LYS A 28 6.31 -10.55 -5.76
N THR A 29 5.05 -10.26 -6.06
CA THR A 29 3.99 -11.28 -6.12
C THR A 29 3.48 -11.52 -7.54
N ILE A 30 3.31 -10.46 -8.34
CA ILE A 30 2.69 -10.52 -9.69
C ILE A 30 3.68 -10.93 -10.78
N GLY A 31 4.98 -10.76 -10.54
CA GLY A 31 6.00 -11.32 -11.45
C GLY A 31 6.03 -12.85 -11.52
N TYR A 32 5.48 -13.56 -10.52
CA TYR A 32 5.71 -15.01 -10.35
C TYR A 32 4.46 -15.90 -10.48
N SER A 33 3.24 -15.33 -10.51
CA SER A 33 1.99 -16.10 -10.50
C SER A 33 1.16 -15.85 -11.75
N LYS A 34 0.56 -16.88 -12.36
CA LYS A 34 -0.54 -16.70 -13.34
C LYS A 34 -1.92 -16.83 -12.70
N SER A 35 -1.98 -17.08 -11.40
CA SER A 35 -3.23 -17.35 -10.68
C SER A 35 -3.77 -16.09 -10.00
N THR A 36 -4.98 -15.70 -10.39
CA THR A 36 -5.80 -14.65 -9.76
C THR A 36 -6.10 -14.93 -8.30
N GLU A 37 -6.22 -16.20 -7.92
CA GLU A 37 -6.52 -16.61 -6.55
C GLU A 37 -5.38 -16.29 -5.56
N ILE A 38 -4.14 -16.33 -6.04
CA ILE A 38 -2.96 -15.91 -5.26
C ILE A 38 -2.94 -14.38 -5.12
N TYR A 39 -3.41 -13.65 -6.13
CA TYR A 39 -3.51 -12.19 -6.06
C TYR A 39 -4.51 -11.75 -5.02
N ASP A 40 -5.71 -12.34 -5.01
CA ASP A 40 -6.75 -11.98 -4.05
C ASP A 40 -6.30 -12.25 -2.60
N LYS A 41 -5.66 -13.41 -2.34
CA LYS A 41 -5.12 -13.74 -1.02
C LYS A 41 -4.03 -12.77 -0.56
N VAL A 42 -3.12 -12.38 -1.46
CA VAL A 42 -2.01 -11.49 -1.11
C VAL A 42 -2.50 -10.06 -0.89
N ILE A 43 -3.49 -9.60 -1.67
CA ILE A 43 -4.14 -8.29 -1.46
C ILE A 43 -4.90 -8.29 -0.12
N ASN A 44 -5.67 -9.34 0.18
CA ASN A 44 -6.37 -9.44 1.47
C ASN A 44 -5.38 -9.43 2.65
N THR A 45 -4.32 -10.23 2.58
CA THR A 45 -3.28 -10.26 3.63
C THR A 45 -2.58 -8.91 3.80
N PHE A 46 -2.36 -8.18 2.70
CA PHE A 46 -1.76 -6.84 2.74
C PHE A 46 -2.69 -5.83 3.42
N ILE A 47 -3.99 -5.86 3.11
CA ILE A 47 -4.97 -4.96 3.72
C ILE A 47 -5.15 -5.28 5.21
N GLU A 48 -5.26 -6.57 5.58
CA GLU A 48 -5.35 -7.01 6.98
C GLU A 48 -4.17 -6.49 7.81
N ARG A 49 -2.94 -6.60 7.30
CA ARG A 49 -1.74 -6.14 8.01
C ARG A 49 -1.62 -4.63 8.16
N GLU A 50 -2.21 -3.86 7.25
CA GLU A 50 -1.97 -2.42 7.19
C GLU A 50 -3.05 -1.60 7.88
N TYR A 51 -4.25 -2.15 8.01
CA TYR A 51 -5.41 -1.43 8.54
C TYR A 51 -6.08 -2.10 9.75
N TYR A 52 -5.84 -3.39 9.99
CA TYR A 52 -6.57 -4.16 11.01
C TYR A 52 -5.67 -4.79 12.09
N LEU A 53 -4.35 -4.68 11.96
CA LEU A 53 -3.33 -5.22 12.86
C LEU A 53 -2.43 -4.07 13.37
#